data_AF-A0A836BY12-F1
#
_entry.id   AF-A0A836BY12-F1
#
_cell.length_a   1.000
_cell.length_b   1.000
_cell.length_c   1.000
_cell.angle_alpha   90.00
_cell.angle_beta   90.00
_cell.angle_gamma   90.00
#
_symmetry.space_group_name_H-M   'P 1'
#
loop_
_entity.id
_entity.type
_entity.pdbx_description
1 polymer ?
#
loop_
_entity_poly.entity_id
_entity_poly.type
_entity_poly.pdbx_seq_one_letter_code
_entity_poly.pdbx_strand_id
1 'polypeptide(L)'
;MVHGGGGGGGSGAGSRQTGADALAGSSAAGLARSPRLMAGFHGHGVLILLGCLLDYLRACPLPRQGPWPGFAEETWRLVAAALSSRAALLVLLPTPEDRAAVGSFGRHLRDLLAACVEEAWVRDEEGSDWHLAPTPPSSLSPALAGGALPLLERLLRRAGEDPAGPEASILHHASYQEALLPLLAHGKPLQAGALVATVTKLLRRTEPRELLRRTEPLAMMGEGVGAMGLCMAYPVLTRVVDCGEAALPDTASPSPGAPHAASPAAGRLALVLSLALPEWLPELSRLVRQAAAMDEAAWAEEQAWARRTAAASGGGGSSRGGGGRAEVAEAPAVPPVPAGDLGTLLKWMVAVLYHLAQAMVLADGSVPSACSDMGEDDSWWWGQILEASDVFALVGAALRLLDRRRPCPQARYLLYHLVSYMAIRLFALWPECAYEALCAHDPPSACWRPEAVRALGAVMRGLGARPRTLEGLEVMAECLEAWAAGEEAEELPEDLPQAGTTWWAPLLVPPAEARRRLGLPPACSSPACASLAGDSEAGLRRQQCGRCGRASYCCRECQVAHWKAGHKEACGKAAADE
;
A
#
# COMPACT_ATOMS: atom_id res chain seq x y z
N MET A 1 -13.65 72.71 -42.09
CA MET A 1 -13.81 72.05 -40.77
C MET A 1 -12.40 71.92 -40.20
N VAL A 2 -11.88 72.75 -39.28
CA VAL A 2 -12.39 73.20 -37.95
C VAL A 2 -12.58 71.97 -37.04
N HIS A 3 -11.88 71.69 -35.92
CA HIS A 3 -10.76 72.27 -35.14
C HIS A 3 -9.79 71.10 -34.70
N GLY A 4 -8.67 71.22 -33.95
CA GLY A 4 -7.91 72.36 -33.38
C GLY A 4 -7.30 72.04 -31.97
N GLY A 5 -6.01 72.33 -31.74
CA GLY A 5 -5.25 72.08 -30.47
C GLY A 5 -4.42 70.77 -30.49
N GLY A 6 -3.17 70.65 -30.00
CA GLY A 6 -2.37 71.47 -29.06
C GLY A 6 -2.51 70.98 -27.61
N GLY A 7 -1.47 70.77 -26.78
CA GLY A 7 -0.01 70.89 -26.91
C GLY A 7 0.64 70.87 -25.50
N GLY A 8 1.93 70.51 -25.39
CA GLY A 8 2.70 70.50 -24.13
C GLY A 8 2.85 69.11 -23.47
N GLY A 9 3.99 68.69 -22.92
CA GLY A 9 5.28 69.38 -22.73
C GLY A 9 5.48 69.85 -21.28
N GLY A 10 6.03 68.97 -20.43
CA GLY A 10 6.26 69.26 -19.00
C GLY A 10 7.42 68.46 -18.42
N SER A 11 8.61 69.06 -18.37
CA SER A 11 9.77 68.53 -17.66
C SER A 11 9.77 69.02 -16.21
N GLY A 12 9.87 68.10 -15.25
CA GLY A 12 9.96 68.43 -13.81
C GLY A 12 11.26 67.93 -13.20
N ALA A 13 12.19 68.83 -12.90
CA ALA A 13 13.36 68.55 -12.08
C ALA A 13 13.09 68.95 -10.62
N GLY A 14 13.35 68.05 -9.68
CA GLY A 14 13.12 68.26 -8.23
C GLY A 14 14.39 68.02 -7.41
N SER A 15 14.76 69.00 -6.59
CA SER A 15 16.01 69.02 -5.82
C SER A 15 16.05 68.06 -4.63
N ARG A 16 17.27 67.63 -4.32
CA ARG A 16 17.74 67.05 -3.05
C ARG A 16 17.07 67.63 -1.79
N GLN A 17 16.81 66.75 -0.82
CA GLN A 17 16.90 67.09 0.60
C GLN A 17 17.66 65.97 1.34
N THR A 18 18.62 66.37 2.16
CA THR A 18 19.40 65.50 3.04
C THR A 18 18.77 65.50 4.44
N GLY A 19 18.50 64.32 4.98
CA GLY A 19 18.09 64.14 6.37
C GLY A 19 18.45 62.73 6.82
N ALA A 20 19.33 62.63 7.81
CA ALA A 20 19.56 61.37 8.51
C ALA A 20 18.51 61.23 9.61
N ASP A 21 17.97 60.03 9.82
CA ASP A 21 18.01 59.40 11.15
C ASP A 21 17.57 57.92 11.11
N ALA A 22 18.51 57.08 11.53
CA ALA A 22 18.39 55.94 12.43
C ALA A 22 17.11 55.05 12.49
N LEU A 23 17.36 53.74 12.32
CA LEU A 23 16.83 52.61 13.12
C LEU A 23 15.33 52.22 12.99
N ALA A 24 15.04 51.27 12.10
CA ALA A 24 14.51 49.92 12.43
C ALA A 24 14.10 49.16 11.15
N GLY A 25 14.57 47.92 10.97
CA GLY A 25 14.16 47.09 9.81
C GLY A 25 15.24 46.16 9.27
N SER A 26 15.75 45.25 10.11
CA SER A 26 16.67 44.18 9.68
C SER A 26 16.01 42.80 9.81
N SER A 27 16.47 41.88 8.96
CA SER A 27 16.26 40.42 9.03
C SER A 27 14.93 39.84 8.53
N ALA A 28 14.88 39.56 7.21
CA ALA A 28 14.07 38.47 6.63
C ALA A 28 14.70 37.89 5.33
N ALA A 29 16.02 38.04 5.15
CA ALA A 29 16.72 37.69 3.91
C ALA A 29 18.01 36.90 4.16
N GLY A 30 17.90 35.78 4.90
CA GLY A 30 19.04 34.91 5.17
C GLY A 30 18.66 33.61 5.85
N LEU A 31 18.38 32.56 5.06
CA LEU A 31 18.60 31.14 5.38
C LEU A 31 18.09 30.26 4.21
N ALA A 32 18.89 30.18 3.13
CA ALA A 32 18.69 29.21 2.03
C ALA A 32 19.98 29.00 1.19
N ARG A 33 21.15 28.97 1.82
CA ARG A 33 22.36 28.41 1.18
C ARG A 33 22.52 26.99 1.71
N SER A 34 22.19 26.00 0.87
CA SER A 34 22.51 24.60 1.15
C SER A 34 24.01 24.48 1.47
N PRO A 35 24.41 23.66 2.46
CA PRO A 35 25.81 23.50 2.80
C PRO A 35 26.56 22.95 1.58
N ARG A 36 27.50 23.75 1.05
CA ARG A 36 28.45 23.28 0.05
C ARG A 36 29.43 22.34 0.75
N LEU A 37 29.14 21.04 0.69
CA LEU A 37 30.10 19.99 1.04
C LEU A 37 31.43 20.30 0.32
N MET A 38 32.51 20.42 1.09
CA MET A 38 33.82 20.77 0.52
C MET A 38 34.31 19.62 -0.36
N ALA A 39 34.69 19.96 -1.61
CA ALA A 39 34.87 19.03 -2.72
C ALA A 39 36.16 18.18 -2.67
N GLY A 40 36.56 17.72 -1.47
CA GLY A 40 37.79 16.94 -1.24
C GLY A 40 37.58 15.53 -0.66
N PHE A 41 36.35 15.15 -0.30
CA PHE A 41 36.06 13.81 0.23
C PHE A 41 35.68 12.84 -0.89
N HIS A 42 36.34 11.68 -0.93
CA HIS A 42 35.88 10.55 -1.74
C HIS A 42 34.50 10.07 -1.27
N GLY A 43 33.69 9.63 -2.22
CA GLY A 43 32.27 9.33 -2.03
C GLY A 43 31.97 8.38 -0.87
N HIS A 44 32.65 7.23 -0.95
CA HIS A 44 32.76 6.21 0.08
C HIS A 44 32.92 6.76 1.51
N GLY A 45 33.80 7.76 1.71
CA GLY A 45 34.11 8.32 3.02
C GLY A 45 32.92 9.02 3.67
N VAL A 46 32.08 9.69 2.88
CA VAL A 46 30.86 10.34 3.40
C VAL A 46 29.85 9.30 3.85
N LEU A 47 29.66 8.20 3.10
CA LEU A 47 28.73 7.14 3.48
C LEU A 47 29.21 6.33 4.69
N ILE A 48 30.53 6.10 4.82
CA ILE A 48 31.10 5.53 6.05
C ILE A 48 30.85 6.47 7.22
N LEU A 49 31.18 7.76 7.11
CA LEU A 49 30.97 8.72 8.20
C LEU A 49 29.50 8.81 8.62
N LEU A 50 28.57 8.83 7.66
CA LEU A 50 27.13 8.79 7.96
C LEU A 50 26.73 7.44 8.59
N GLY A 51 27.28 6.32 8.14
CA GLY A 51 27.10 5.01 8.77
C GLY A 51 27.55 5.00 10.23
N CYS A 52 28.77 5.45 10.50
CA CYS A 52 29.31 5.57 11.87
C CYS A 52 28.50 6.54 12.74
N LEU A 53 27.91 7.59 12.17
CA LEU A 53 26.99 8.48 12.89
C LEU A 53 25.67 7.78 13.22
N LEU A 54 25.10 6.98 12.31
CA LEU A 54 23.92 6.16 12.58
C LEU A 54 24.19 5.10 13.67
N ASP A 55 25.34 4.41 13.59
CA ASP A 55 25.77 3.45 14.60
C ASP A 55 26.01 4.12 15.96
N TYR A 56 26.58 5.34 15.97
CA TYR A 56 26.73 6.13 17.19
C TYR A 56 25.39 6.51 17.81
N LEU A 57 24.42 6.95 17.01
CA LEU A 57 23.05 7.22 17.49
C LEU A 57 22.36 5.97 18.05
N ARG A 58 22.65 4.78 17.50
CA ARG A 58 22.12 3.50 17.99
C ARG A 58 22.81 3.03 19.27
N ALA A 59 24.13 3.16 19.34
CA ALA A 59 24.96 2.63 20.44
C ALA A 59 24.96 3.51 21.69
N CYS A 60 24.72 4.81 21.55
CA CYS A 60 24.59 5.72 22.69
C CYS A 60 23.14 5.76 23.18
N PRO A 61 22.81 5.20 24.37
CA PRO A 61 21.50 5.40 24.97
C PRO A 61 21.32 6.89 25.25
N LEU A 62 20.52 7.57 24.43
CA LEU A 62 20.34 9.01 24.44
C LEU A 62 19.96 9.48 25.86
N PRO A 63 20.82 10.23 26.57
CA PRO A 63 20.49 10.69 27.91
C PRO A 63 19.22 11.54 27.85
N ARG A 64 18.20 11.14 28.63
CA ARG A 64 16.89 11.83 28.69
C ARG A 64 17.00 13.32 29.10
N GLN A 65 18.17 13.75 29.58
CA GLN A 65 18.49 15.14 29.92
C GLN A 65 19.86 15.51 29.34
N GLY A 66 19.92 16.64 28.60
CA GLY A 66 21.15 17.16 27.97
C GLY A 66 20.91 17.70 26.55
N PRO A 67 21.95 18.17 25.84
CA PRO A 67 21.84 18.71 24.48
C PRO A 67 21.62 17.63 23.39
N TRP A 68 21.56 16.35 23.79
CA TRP A 68 21.50 15.18 22.92
C TRP A 68 20.32 15.13 21.92
N PRO A 69 19.09 15.55 22.25
CA PRO A 69 17.99 15.54 21.29
C PRO A 69 18.28 16.41 20.04
N GLY A 70 18.93 17.57 20.24
CA GLY A 70 19.33 18.45 19.14
C GLY A 70 20.44 17.86 18.27
N PHE A 71 21.39 17.13 18.86
CA PHE A 71 22.42 16.42 18.10
C PHE A 71 21.83 15.27 17.27
N ALA A 72 20.93 14.48 17.85
CA ALA A 72 20.23 13.41 17.13
C ALA A 72 19.38 13.97 15.98
N GLU A 73 18.63 15.06 16.23
CA GLU A 73 17.84 15.75 15.20
C GLU A 73 18.74 16.29 14.07
N GLU A 74 19.83 16.98 14.39
CA GLU A 74 20.74 17.52 13.37
C GLU A 74 21.46 16.42 12.59
N THR A 75 21.78 15.29 13.22
CA THR A 75 22.33 14.11 12.54
C THR A 75 21.31 13.54 11.55
N TRP A 76 20.04 13.44 11.93
CA TRP A 76 18.96 13.05 11.02
C TRP A 76 18.76 14.05 9.87
N ARG A 77 18.85 15.36 10.13
CA ARG A 77 18.84 16.40 9.09
C ARG A 77 20.03 16.26 8.13
N LEU A 78 21.22 15.95 8.64
CA LEU A 78 22.42 15.74 7.83
C LEU A 78 22.28 14.50 6.93
N VAL A 79 21.81 13.39 7.49
CA VAL A 79 21.48 12.15 6.74
C VAL A 79 20.44 12.46 5.66
N ALA A 80 19.34 13.12 6.02
CA ALA A 80 18.31 13.53 5.08
C ALA A 80 18.86 14.44 3.98
N ALA A 81 19.68 15.45 4.31
CA ALA A 81 20.27 16.37 3.35
C ALA A 81 21.26 15.68 2.39
N ALA A 82 22.09 14.77 2.89
CA ALA A 82 23.02 13.99 2.07
C ALA A 82 22.29 13.13 1.03
N LEU A 83 21.29 12.36 1.49
CA LEU A 83 20.46 11.51 0.63
C LEU A 83 19.50 12.30 -0.27
N SER A 84 19.19 13.55 0.09
CA SER A 84 18.38 14.44 -0.75
C SER A 84 19.08 14.89 -2.03
N SER A 85 20.40 14.74 -2.15
CA SER A 85 21.11 15.11 -3.38
C SER A 85 21.40 13.88 -4.24
N ARG A 86 20.59 13.65 -5.29
CA ARG A 86 20.85 12.59 -6.28
C ARG A 86 22.20 12.79 -6.97
N ALA A 87 22.58 14.05 -7.21
CA ALA A 87 23.90 14.40 -7.73
C ALA A 87 25.03 14.06 -6.74
N ALA A 88 24.80 14.18 -5.42
CA ALA A 88 25.73 13.63 -4.45
C ALA A 88 25.78 12.11 -4.59
N LEU A 89 24.67 11.38 -4.43
CA LEU A 89 24.66 9.91 -4.53
C LEU A 89 25.34 9.38 -5.79
N LEU A 90 25.11 9.96 -6.97
CA LEU A 90 25.79 9.56 -8.21
C LEU A 90 27.31 9.85 -8.20
N VAL A 91 27.75 10.97 -7.62
CA VAL A 91 29.19 11.28 -7.42
C VAL A 91 29.81 10.43 -6.31
N LEU A 92 29.03 10.04 -5.30
CA LEU A 92 29.50 9.24 -4.18
C LEU A 92 29.73 7.77 -4.57
N LEU A 93 29.18 7.30 -5.71
CA LEU A 93 29.01 5.87 -6.02
C LEU A 93 29.50 5.38 -7.41
N PRO A 94 30.69 5.77 -7.91
CA PRO A 94 31.18 5.31 -9.21
C PRO A 94 31.66 3.84 -9.27
N THR A 95 31.98 3.19 -8.15
CA THR A 95 32.65 1.86 -8.15
C THR A 95 31.82 0.71 -7.56
N PRO A 96 32.22 -0.56 -7.78
CA PRO A 96 31.61 -1.70 -7.08
C PRO A 96 31.78 -1.68 -5.56
N GLU A 97 32.89 -1.13 -5.05
CA GLU A 97 33.13 -0.98 -3.60
C GLU A 97 32.16 0.03 -2.98
N ASP A 98 31.82 1.09 -3.72
CA ASP A 98 30.81 2.05 -3.29
C ASP A 98 29.42 1.41 -3.15
N ARG A 99 29.06 0.45 -4.02
CA ARG A 99 27.80 -0.31 -3.88
C ARG A 99 27.75 -1.14 -2.59
N ALA A 100 28.88 -1.69 -2.15
CA ALA A 100 28.96 -2.36 -0.85
C ALA A 100 28.78 -1.37 0.32
N ALA A 101 29.29 -0.14 0.19
CA ALA A 101 29.09 0.94 1.15
C ALA A 101 27.62 1.40 1.21
N VAL A 102 26.93 1.51 0.07
CA VAL A 102 25.46 1.74 0.03
C VAL A 102 24.72 0.66 0.81
N GLY A 103 25.08 -0.60 0.58
CA GLY A 103 24.43 -1.70 1.28
C GLY A 103 24.68 -1.68 2.78
N SER A 104 25.88 -1.27 3.22
CA SER A 104 26.15 -1.11 4.65
C SER A 104 25.41 0.09 5.25
N PHE A 105 25.42 1.23 4.57
CA PHE A 105 24.68 2.41 4.99
C PHE A 105 23.17 2.13 5.12
N GLY A 106 22.58 1.41 4.16
CA GLY A 106 21.18 0.99 4.23
C GLY A 106 20.91 0.08 5.44
N ARG A 107 21.81 -0.87 5.76
CA ARG A 107 21.69 -1.69 6.98
C ARG A 107 21.78 -0.86 8.26
N HIS A 108 22.69 0.12 8.36
CA HIS A 108 22.75 1.02 9.52
C HIS A 108 21.47 1.85 9.67
N LEU A 109 20.88 2.29 8.54
CA LEU A 109 19.61 3.02 8.53
C LEU A 109 18.42 2.13 8.95
N ARG A 110 18.36 0.87 8.50
CA ARG A 110 17.39 -0.14 9.00
C ARG A 110 17.50 -0.27 10.51
N ASP A 111 18.70 -0.54 10.97
CA ASP A 111 18.99 -0.93 12.35
C ASP A 111 18.72 0.22 13.32
N LEU A 112 18.98 1.47 12.92
CA LEU A 112 18.58 2.65 13.70
C LEU A 112 17.06 2.83 13.72
N LEU A 113 16.37 2.65 12.59
CA LEU A 113 14.91 2.78 12.54
C LEU A 113 14.19 1.65 13.28
N ALA A 114 14.72 0.42 13.27
CA ALA A 114 14.22 -0.68 14.10
C ALA A 114 14.37 -0.37 15.60
N ALA A 115 15.51 0.19 16.03
CA ALA A 115 15.66 0.65 17.42
C ALA A 115 14.64 1.75 17.78
N CYS A 116 14.31 2.66 16.85
CA CYS A 116 13.24 3.65 17.05
C CYS A 116 11.82 3.06 17.17
N VAL A 117 11.63 1.79 16.77
CA VAL A 117 10.34 1.10 16.72
C VAL A 117 10.10 0.25 17.94
N GLU A 118 11.13 -0.46 18.40
CA GLU A 118 11.06 -1.24 19.64
C GLU A 118 10.68 -0.34 20.84
N GLU A 119 11.09 0.92 20.87
CA GLU A 119 10.64 1.90 21.87
C GLU A 119 9.20 2.41 21.65
N ALA A 120 8.65 2.32 20.44
CA ALA A 120 7.33 2.88 20.08
C ALA A 120 6.18 1.92 20.39
N TRP A 121 6.46 0.62 20.44
CA TRP A 121 5.55 -0.41 20.88
C TRP A 121 5.73 -0.62 22.38
N VAL A 122 4.70 -0.29 23.15
CA VAL A 122 4.68 -0.43 24.60
C VAL A 122 3.82 -1.65 24.94
N ARG A 123 4.28 -2.44 25.92
CA ARG A 123 3.45 -3.48 26.51
C ARG A 123 2.52 -2.89 27.56
N ASP A 124 1.30 -3.42 27.63
CA ASP A 124 0.39 -3.23 28.74
C ASP A 124 1.01 -3.66 30.09
N GLU A 125 0.38 -3.27 31.20
CA GLU A 125 0.86 -3.61 32.55
C GLU A 125 0.84 -5.12 32.83
N GLU A 126 -0.03 -5.87 32.13
CA GLU A 126 -0.16 -7.32 32.24
C GLU A 126 0.87 -8.07 31.35
N GLY A 127 1.51 -7.36 30.40
CA GLY A 127 2.58 -7.88 29.54
C GLY A 127 2.11 -8.78 28.40
N SER A 128 0.79 -8.93 28.24
CA SER A 128 0.09 -9.63 27.18
C SER A 128 0.35 -8.99 25.83
N ASP A 129 0.29 -7.66 25.77
CA ASP A 129 -0.26 -6.97 24.60
C ASP A 129 0.51 -5.72 24.18
N TRP A 130 0.72 -5.58 22.88
CA TRP A 130 1.47 -4.47 22.29
C TRP A 130 0.55 -3.37 21.78
N HIS A 131 0.70 -2.17 22.34
CA HIS A 131 0.00 -0.97 21.90
C HIS A 131 1.00 0.11 21.47
N LEU A 132 0.56 1.03 20.61
CA LEU A 132 1.39 2.15 20.19
C LEU A 132 1.43 3.22 21.29
N ALA A 133 2.64 3.68 21.63
CA ALA A 133 2.85 4.76 22.59
C ALA A 133 1.97 6.01 22.28
N PRO A 134 1.46 6.74 23.28
CA PRO A 134 0.67 7.96 23.05
C PRO A 134 1.53 9.13 22.54
N THR A 135 2.83 9.11 22.82
CA THR A 135 3.82 10.12 22.42
C THR A 135 4.99 9.44 21.70
N PRO A 136 5.68 10.13 20.76
CA PRO A 136 6.85 9.55 20.10
C PRO A 136 7.97 9.27 21.11
N PRO A 137 8.61 8.09 21.06
CA PRO A 137 9.77 7.78 21.88
C PRO A 137 10.94 8.75 21.75
N SER A 138 11.86 8.69 22.70
CA SER A 138 13.09 9.50 22.75
C SER A 138 13.98 9.32 21.52
N SER A 139 14.02 8.13 20.94
CA SER A 139 14.75 7.82 19.71
C SER A 139 14.01 8.25 18.44
N LEU A 140 12.68 8.05 18.38
CA LEU A 140 11.84 8.35 17.22
C LEU A 140 11.58 9.86 17.03
N SER A 141 11.45 10.61 18.12
CA SER A 141 11.13 12.05 18.07
C SER A 141 12.20 12.87 17.30
N PRO A 142 13.52 12.72 17.55
CA PRO A 142 14.57 13.33 16.72
C PRO A 142 14.55 12.88 15.25
N ALA A 143 14.20 11.62 14.96
CA ALA A 143 14.09 11.11 13.60
C ALA A 143 12.97 11.81 12.82
N LEU A 144 11.80 11.96 13.44
CA LEU A 144 10.66 12.69 12.86
C LEU A 144 10.96 14.17 12.67
N ALA A 145 11.60 14.80 13.66
CA ALA A 145 11.98 16.21 13.63
C ALA A 145 13.05 16.49 12.55
N GLY A 146 14.03 15.59 12.41
CA GLY A 146 15.07 15.63 11.38
C GLY A 146 14.62 15.22 9.97
N GLY A 147 13.38 14.75 9.81
CA GLY A 147 12.75 14.53 8.51
C GLY A 147 12.84 13.11 7.95
N ALA A 148 12.87 12.08 8.81
CA ALA A 148 12.87 10.68 8.40
C ALA A 148 11.70 10.30 7.45
N LEU A 149 10.48 10.80 7.69
CA LEU A 149 9.33 10.59 6.80
C LEU A 149 9.55 11.18 5.38
N PRO A 150 9.84 12.49 5.21
CA PRO A 150 10.21 13.06 3.90
C PRO A 150 11.39 12.38 3.22
N LEU A 151 12.37 11.91 3.99
CA LEU A 151 13.50 11.16 3.46
C LEU A 151 13.04 9.82 2.86
N LEU A 152 12.29 9.02 3.63
CA LEU A 152 11.76 7.73 3.19
C LEU A 152 10.86 7.88 1.96
N GLU A 153 9.97 8.88 1.97
CA GLU A 153 9.10 9.21 0.84
C GLU A 153 9.90 9.60 -0.42
N ARG A 154 10.93 10.45 -0.28
CA ARG A 154 11.82 10.83 -1.39
C ARG A 154 12.61 9.67 -1.95
N LEU A 155 13.19 8.83 -1.09
CA LEU A 155 13.91 7.62 -1.50
C LEU A 155 12.97 6.71 -2.32
N LEU A 156 11.75 6.49 -1.85
CA LEU A 156 10.74 5.68 -2.52
C LEU A 156 10.33 6.25 -3.87
N ARG A 157 10.12 7.57 -3.98
CA ARG A 157 9.87 8.23 -5.28
C ARG A 157 11.01 7.98 -6.26
N ARG A 158 12.25 8.25 -5.86
CA ARG A 158 13.42 8.17 -6.75
C ARG A 158 13.76 6.75 -7.13
N ALA A 159 13.66 5.80 -6.22
CA ALA A 159 13.79 4.39 -6.53
C ALA A 159 12.67 3.91 -7.48
N GLY A 160 11.48 4.51 -7.41
CA GLY A 160 10.43 4.26 -8.39
C GLY A 160 10.60 4.97 -9.74
N GLU A 161 11.37 6.06 -9.80
CA GLU A 161 11.84 6.65 -11.06
C GLU A 161 12.99 5.86 -11.69
N ASP A 162 13.89 5.35 -10.85
CA ASP A 162 15.15 4.69 -11.20
C ASP A 162 15.39 3.45 -10.30
N PRO A 163 14.78 2.29 -10.63
CA PRO A 163 14.91 1.05 -9.85
C PRO A 163 16.33 0.49 -9.75
N ALA A 164 17.21 0.81 -10.71
CA ALA A 164 18.62 0.45 -10.65
C ALA A 164 19.48 1.51 -9.93
N GLY A 165 18.85 2.61 -9.49
CA GLY A 165 19.50 3.75 -8.88
C GLY A 165 19.97 3.50 -7.44
N PRO A 166 20.81 4.38 -6.90
CA PRO A 166 21.38 4.21 -5.57
C PRO A 166 20.32 4.34 -4.46
N GLU A 167 19.30 5.17 -4.63
CA GLU A 167 18.16 5.21 -3.70
C GLU A 167 17.44 3.85 -3.58
N ALA A 168 17.31 3.10 -4.70
CA ALA A 168 16.73 1.77 -4.67
C ALA A 168 17.62 0.77 -3.90
N SER A 169 18.93 0.85 -4.10
CA SER A 169 19.92 0.04 -3.38
C SER A 169 20.00 0.37 -1.87
N ILE A 170 19.81 1.63 -1.47
CA ILE A 170 19.65 1.99 -0.04
C ILE A 170 18.41 1.32 0.53
N LEU A 171 17.26 1.50 -0.14
CA LEU A 171 15.99 0.95 0.33
C LEU A 171 16.03 -0.59 0.44
N HIS A 172 16.65 -1.27 -0.54
CA HIS A 172 16.90 -2.72 -0.53
C HIS A 172 17.54 -3.23 0.76
N HIS A 173 18.48 -2.46 1.33
CA HIS A 173 19.18 -2.88 2.54
C HIS A 173 18.53 -2.37 3.83
N ALA A 174 17.59 -1.43 3.70
CA ALA A 174 17.09 -0.63 4.81
C ALA A 174 15.74 -1.09 5.42
N SER A 175 15.03 -2.03 4.78
CA SER A 175 13.88 -2.80 5.29
C SER A 175 13.01 -2.10 6.37
N TYR A 176 12.32 -1.02 5.97
CA TYR A 176 11.54 -0.14 6.84
C TYR A 176 10.23 -0.73 7.41
N GLN A 177 10.02 -2.03 7.26
CA GLN A 177 8.73 -2.67 7.42
C GLN A 177 8.10 -2.39 8.80
N GLU A 178 8.89 -2.53 9.85
CA GLU A 178 8.41 -2.33 11.23
C GLU A 178 8.37 -0.84 11.62
N ALA A 179 9.15 0.00 10.94
CA ALA A 179 9.23 1.45 11.17
C ALA A 179 8.06 2.24 10.61
N LEU A 180 7.35 1.69 9.62
CA LEU A 180 6.34 2.44 8.90
C LEU A 180 5.15 2.85 9.79
N LEU A 181 4.65 1.97 10.66
CA LEU A 181 3.49 2.28 11.51
C LEU A 181 3.80 3.38 12.54
N PRO A 182 4.87 3.31 13.37
CA PRO A 182 5.22 4.41 14.26
C PRO A 182 5.54 5.71 13.52
N LEU A 183 6.22 5.66 12.37
CA LEU A 183 6.49 6.86 11.57
C LEU A 183 5.21 7.53 11.09
N LEU A 184 4.23 6.78 10.57
CA LEU A 184 2.93 7.31 10.11
C LEU A 184 2.09 7.85 11.29
N ALA A 185 2.08 7.15 12.42
CA ALA A 185 1.26 7.50 13.58
C ALA A 185 1.79 8.74 14.34
N HIS A 186 3.11 8.86 14.50
CA HIS A 186 3.71 9.96 15.23
C HIS A 186 4.13 11.16 14.36
N GLY A 187 4.34 10.92 13.07
CA GLY A 187 4.82 11.95 12.13
C GLY A 187 3.81 13.04 11.78
N LYS A 188 4.28 14.04 11.02
CA LYS A 188 3.43 15.16 10.58
C LYS A 188 2.39 14.64 9.57
N PRO A 189 1.09 14.95 9.73
CA PRO A 189 0.02 14.49 8.83
C PRO A 189 0.34 14.62 7.33
N LEU A 190 0.80 15.80 6.90
CA LEU A 190 1.17 16.08 5.51
C LEU A 190 2.25 15.13 4.96
N GLN A 191 3.20 14.72 5.79
CA GLN A 191 4.30 13.83 5.41
C GLN A 191 3.85 12.37 5.37
N ALA A 192 2.99 11.96 6.31
CA ALA A 192 2.36 10.64 6.29
C ALA A 192 1.45 10.45 5.06
N GLY A 193 0.60 11.44 4.76
CA GLY A 193 -0.26 11.43 3.57
C GLY A 193 0.54 11.45 2.25
N ALA A 194 1.68 12.15 2.21
CA ALA A 194 2.60 12.11 1.08
C ALA A 194 3.22 10.71 0.88
N LEU A 195 3.65 10.07 1.98
CA LEU A 195 4.19 8.71 1.93
C LEU A 195 3.13 7.71 1.46
N VAL A 196 1.90 7.78 1.98
CA VAL A 196 0.78 6.93 1.53
C VAL A 196 0.53 7.06 0.03
N ALA A 197 0.42 8.30 -0.48
CA ALA A 197 0.20 8.54 -1.90
C ALA A 197 1.39 8.12 -2.78
N THR A 198 2.62 8.21 -2.29
CA THR A 198 3.81 7.68 -2.99
C THR A 198 3.79 6.14 -3.02
N VAL A 199 3.40 5.46 -1.94
CA VAL A 199 3.21 3.99 -1.93
C VAL A 199 2.12 3.57 -2.91
N THR A 200 0.96 4.25 -2.95
CA THR A 200 -0.09 4.00 -3.95
C THR A 200 0.45 4.08 -5.39
N LYS A 201 1.25 5.12 -5.68
CA LYS A 201 1.86 5.31 -7.00
C LYS A 201 2.87 4.23 -7.36
N LEU A 202 3.58 3.67 -6.37
CA LEU A 202 4.46 2.52 -6.56
C LEU A 202 3.65 1.26 -6.87
N LEU A 203 2.57 0.98 -6.10
CA LEU A 203 1.66 -0.15 -6.35
C LEU A 203 1.04 -0.11 -7.76
N ARG A 204 0.66 1.09 -8.24
CA ARG A 204 0.20 1.31 -9.63
C ARG A 204 1.25 1.01 -10.69
N ARG A 205 2.54 1.06 -10.35
CA ARG A 205 3.67 0.75 -11.24
C ARG A 205 4.20 -0.67 -11.05
N THR A 206 3.73 -1.42 -10.07
CA THR A 206 4.12 -2.81 -9.84
C THR A 206 3.67 -3.68 -11.01
N GLU A 207 4.59 -4.47 -11.57
CA GLU A 207 4.21 -5.58 -12.44
C GLU A 207 3.74 -6.77 -11.59
N PRO A 208 2.66 -7.47 -11.98
CA PRO A 208 2.20 -8.68 -11.27
C PRO A 208 3.28 -9.77 -11.14
N ARG A 209 4.26 -9.77 -12.04
CA ARG A 209 5.44 -10.66 -12.00
C ARG A 209 6.27 -10.49 -10.73
N GLU A 210 6.30 -9.31 -10.12
CA GLU A 210 7.06 -9.08 -8.88
C GLU A 210 6.49 -9.88 -7.70
N LEU A 211 5.18 -10.15 -7.66
CA LEU A 211 4.56 -11.03 -6.66
C LEU A 211 4.91 -12.51 -6.83
N LEU A 212 5.33 -12.91 -8.04
CA LEU A 212 5.67 -14.29 -8.38
C LEU A 212 7.16 -14.61 -8.25
N ARG A 213 8.02 -13.59 -8.10
CA ARG A 213 9.47 -13.80 -7.93
C ARG A 213 9.75 -14.40 -6.55
N ARG A 214 10.56 -15.46 -6.53
CA ARG A 214 11.03 -16.12 -5.29
C ARG A 214 11.71 -15.13 -4.37
N THR A 215 10.98 -14.72 -3.35
CA THR A 215 11.44 -13.77 -2.35
C THR A 215 10.80 -14.14 -1.02
N GLU A 216 11.62 -14.54 -0.05
CA GLU A 216 11.20 -14.43 1.36
C GLU A 216 10.64 -13.00 1.59
N PRO A 217 9.64 -12.76 2.45
CA PRO A 217 9.16 -11.40 2.74
C PRO A 217 10.26 -10.43 3.20
N LEU A 218 11.36 -10.98 3.73
CA LEU A 218 12.60 -10.27 4.12
C LEU A 218 13.60 -10.10 2.96
N ALA A 219 13.44 -10.87 1.87
CA ALA A 219 14.18 -10.78 0.62
C ALA A 219 13.33 -10.21 -0.54
N MET A 220 12.13 -9.66 -0.27
CA MET A 220 11.20 -9.02 -1.23
C MET A 220 11.74 -7.74 -1.89
N MET A 221 13.06 -7.57 -1.96
CA MET A 221 13.68 -6.44 -2.63
C MET A 221 14.49 -6.93 -3.84
N GLY A 222 13.80 -7.58 -4.77
CA GLY A 222 14.29 -7.63 -6.14
C GLY A 222 14.48 -6.21 -6.71
N GLU A 223 15.19 -6.09 -7.83
CA GLU A 223 15.50 -4.81 -8.50
C GLU A 223 14.26 -4.06 -9.07
N GLY A 224 13.04 -4.45 -8.69
CA GLY A 224 11.79 -3.92 -9.24
C GLY A 224 11.15 -2.85 -8.35
N VAL A 225 10.81 -1.70 -8.96
CA VAL A 225 10.02 -0.59 -8.36
C VAL A 225 8.84 -1.08 -7.53
N GLY A 226 8.12 -2.07 -8.05
CA GLY A 226 6.88 -2.53 -7.45
C GLY A 226 7.07 -3.32 -6.16
N ALA A 227 8.19 -4.02 -6.03
CA ALA A 227 8.53 -4.77 -4.82
C ALA A 227 8.66 -3.84 -3.61
N MET A 228 9.05 -2.58 -3.85
CA MET A 228 9.16 -1.53 -2.81
C MET A 228 7.78 -1.08 -2.32
N GLY A 229 6.84 -0.83 -3.23
CA GLY A 229 5.45 -0.49 -2.86
C GLY A 229 4.79 -1.62 -2.07
N LEU A 230 5.03 -2.87 -2.48
CA LEU A 230 4.62 -4.08 -1.77
C LEU A 230 5.26 -4.18 -0.38
N CYS A 231 6.59 -4.03 -0.24
CA CYS A 231 7.27 -4.01 1.05
C CYS A 231 6.78 -2.94 2.02
N MET A 232 6.24 -1.81 1.53
CA MET A 232 5.66 -0.77 2.38
C MET A 232 4.17 -1.02 2.70
N ALA A 233 3.40 -1.59 1.78
CA ALA A 233 2.00 -1.89 2.05
C ALA A 233 1.82 -3.10 3.00
N TYR A 234 2.62 -4.16 2.82
CA TYR A 234 2.48 -5.42 3.58
C TYR A 234 2.45 -5.25 5.10
N PRO A 235 3.38 -4.53 5.75
CA PRO A 235 3.48 -4.48 7.20
C PRO A 235 2.39 -3.59 7.80
N VAL A 236 1.98 -2.54 7.08
CA VAL A 236 0.87 -1.67 7.49
C VAL A 236 -0.45 -2.42 7.42
N LEU A 237 -0.59 -3.35 6.49
CA LEU A 237 -1.70 -4.31 6.49
C LEU A 237 -1.53 -5.27 7.68
N THR A 238 -0.54 -6.16 7.67
CA THR A 238 -0.48 -7.28 8.62
C THR A 238 -0.31 -6.84 10.09
N ARG A 239 0.50 -5.84 10.41
CA ARG A 239 0.73 -5.45 11.82
C ARG A 239 -0.44 -4.68 12.42
N VAL A 240 -1.23 -3.97 11.62
CA VAL A 240 -2.45 -3.30 12.11
C VAL A 240 -3.47 -4.29 12.70
N VAL A 241 -3.42 -5.55 12.24
CA VAL A 241 -4.14 -6.68 12.83
C VAL A 241 -3.59 -7.00 14.23
N ASP A 242 -2.29 -7.32 14.31
CA ASP A 242 -1.60 -7.71 15.55
C ASP A 242 -1.82 -6.70 16.69
N CYS A 243 -1.88 -5.40 16.37
CA CYS A 243 -1.96 -4.31 17.34
C CYS A 243 -3.28 -4.18 18.11
N GLY A 244 -4.23 -5.13 17.97
CA GLY A 244 -5.40 -5.13 18.85
C GLY A 244 -6.43 -6.23 18.63
N GLU A 245 -5.99 -7.46 18.39
CA GLU A 245 -6.61 -8.57 19.13
C GLU A 245 -6.46 -8.33 20.65
N ALA A 246 -5.37 -7.66 21.05
CA ALA A 246 -5.08 -7.11 22.37
C ALA A 246 -6.10 -6.13 23.01
N ALA A 247 -6.80 -5.33 22.20
CA ALA A 247 -7.42 -4.09 22.70
C ALA A 247 -8.89 -4.26 23.16
N LEU A 248 -9.40 -5.50 23.19
CA LEU A 248 -10.79 -5.82 23.52
C LEU A 248 -10.83 -6.76 24.73
N PRO A 249 -11.17 -6.28 25.94
CA PRO A 249 -11.38 -7.17 27.08
C PRO A 249 -12.56 -8.10 26.82
N ASP A 250 -12.39 -9.37 27.16
CA ASP A 250 -13.36 -10.44 26.93
C ASP A 250 -14.68 -10.16 27.66
N THR A 251 -15.73 -9.88 26.89
CA THR A 251 -17.16 -9.83 27.26
C THR A 251 -17.51 -9.62 28.76
N ALA A 252 -17.13 -8.48 29.33
CA ALA A 252 -17.72 -7.94 30.55
C ALA A 252 -18.35 -6.58 30.21
N SER A 253 -19.65 -6.41 30.50
CA SER A 253 -20.45 -5.25 30.06
C SER A 253 -19.69 -3.93 30.14
N PRO A 254 -19.58 -3.16 29.04
CA PRO A 254 -18.88 -1.89 29.06
C PRO A 254 -19.53 -0.97 30.09
N SER A 255 -18.75 -0.55 31.09
CA SER A 255 -19.24 0.36 32.12
C SER A 255 -19.64 1.69 31.45
N PRO A 256 -20.91 2.12 31.54
CA PRO A 256 -21.41 3.28 30.82
C PRO A 256 -20.88 4.57 31.47
N GLY A 257 -19.65 4.97 31.11
CA GLY A 257 -19.01 6.15 31.67
C GLY A 257 -17.60 6.47 31.16
N ALA A 258 -16.89 5.52 30.55
CA ALA A 258 -15.54 5.75 30.04
C ALA A 258 -15.43 5.39 28.54
N PRO A 259 -15.55 6.36 27.60
CA PRO A 259 -14.99 6.15 26.29
C PRO A 259 -13.47 6.02 26.45
N HIS A 260 -12.92 4.85 26.14
CA HIS A 260 -11.48 4.66 25.99
C HIS A 260 -10.99 5.50 24.82
N ALA A 261 -10.68 6.77 25.08
CA ALA A 261 -10.21 7.70 24.07
C ALA A 261 -8.90 7.16 23.48
N ALA A 262 -8.97 6.67 22.24
CA ALA A 262 -7.83 6.12 21.53
C ALA A 262 -6.66 7.11 21.59
N SER A 263 -5.44 6.61 21.79
CA SER A 263 -4.28 7.48 21.95
C SER A 263 -4.14 8.44 20.75
N PRO A 264 -3.64 9.67 20.92
CA PRO A 264 -3.53 10.61 19.80
C PRO A 264 -2.72 10.07 18.61
N ALA A 265 -1.79 9.15 18.88
CA ALA A 265 -1.03 8.42 17.86
C ALA A 265 -1.89 7.35 17.16
N ALA A 266 -2.64 6.53 17.90
CA ALA A 266 -3.56 5.54 17.33
C ALA A 266 -4.69 6.19 16.50
N GLY A 267 -5.28 7.29 17.00
CA GLY A 267 -6.26 8.09 16.26
C GLY A 267 -5.68 8.69 14.98
N ARG A 268 -4.44 9.20 15.00
CA ARG A 268 -3.77 9.68 13.78
C ARG A 268 -3.49 8.54 12.81
N LEU A 269 -3.06 7.38 13.31
CA LEU A 269 -2.83 6.20 12.47
C LEU A 269 -4.11 5.74 11.78
N ALA A 270 -5.24 5.67 12.50
CA ALA A 270 -6.55 5.35 11.92
C ALA A 270 -6.95 6.33 10.79
N LEU A 271 -6.72 7.63 10.96
CA LEU A 271 -6.93 8.61 9.88
C LEU A 271 -6.01 8.38 8.67
N VAL A 272 -4.76 7.97 8.89
CA VAL A 272 -3.83 7.65 7.79
C VAL A 272 -4.23 6.34 7.09
N LEU A 273 -4.68 5.32 7.83
CA LEU A 273 -5.20 4.06 7.29
C LEU A 273 -6.48 4.26 6.48
N SER A 274 -7.36 5.15 6.95
CA SER A 274 -8.57 5.59 6.23
C SER A 274 -8.27 6.20 4.85
N LEU A 275 -7.04 6.67 4.62
CA LEU A 275 -6.57 7.12 3.30
C LEU A 275 -5.81 6.04 2.54
N ALA A 276 -5.08 5.18 3.24
CA ALA A 276 -4.23 4.15 2.64
C ALA A 276 -5.07 2.98 2.08
N LEU A 277 -6.00 2.43 2.86
CA LEU A 277 -6.76 1.24 2.49
C LEU A 277 -7.59 1.41 1.19
N PRO A 278 -8.34 2.51 0.97
CA PRO A 278 -9.08 2.69 -0.29
C PRO A 278 -8.18 2.81 -1.52
N GLU A 279 -6.95 3.29 -1.35
CA GLU A 279 -6.01 3.51 -2.46
C GLU A 279 -5.11 2.28 -2.69
N TRP A 280 -4.88 1.46 -1.65
CA TRP A 280 -3.97 0.31 -1.70
C TRP A 280 -4.68 -1.02 -1.95
N LEU A 281 -5.82 -1.30 -1.30
CA LEU A 281 -6.49 -2.60 -1.44
C LEU A 281 -6.94 -2.90 -2.89
N PRO A 282 -7.50 -1.93 -3.66
CA PRO A 282 -7.82 -2.16 -5.06
C PRO A 282 -6.61 -2.52 -5.92
N GLU A 283 -5.50 -1.80 -5.76
CA GLU A 283 -4.26 -2.05 -6.51
C GLU A 283 -3.63 -3.39 -6.12
N LEU A 284 -3.61 -3.72 -4.82
CA LEU A 284 -3.10 -5.01 -4.34
C LEU A 284 -3.95 -6.18 -4.82
N SER A 285 -5.28 -6.06 -4.78
CA SER A 285 -6.17 -7.07 -5.34
C SER A 285 -5.93 -7.25 -6.84
N ARG A 286 -5.87 -6.15 -7.61
CA ARG A 286 -5.52 -6.19 -9.05
C ARG A 286 -4.22 -6.94 -9.29
N LEU A 287 -3.16 -6.64 -8.53
CA LEU A 287 -1.86 -7.29 -8.65
C LEU A 287 -1.93 -8.78 -8.31
N VAL A 288 -2.58 -9.16 -7.21
CA VAL A 288 -2.73 -10.56 -6.77
C VAL A 288 -3.55 -11.36 -7.78
N ARG A 289 -4.66 -10.83 -8.30
CA ARG A 289 -5.47 -11.50 -9.34
C ARG A 289 -4.70 -11.69 -10.64
N GLN A 290 -3.96 -10.68 -11.09
CA GLN A 290 -3.13 -10.76 -12.28
C GLN A 290 -1.98 -11.77 -12.09
N ALA A 291 -1.33 -11.79 -10.93
CA ALA A 291 -0.30 -12.77 -10.59
C ALA A 291 -0.85 -14.20 -10.53
N ALA A 292 -2.04 -14.40 -9.94
CA ALA A 292 -2.73 -15.69 -9.91
C ALA A 292 -3.08 -16.20 -11.31
N ALA A 293 -3.59 -15.33 -12.20
CA ALA A 293 -3.87 -15.69 -13.59
C ALA A 293 -2.59 -16.05 -14.39
N MET A 294 -1.47 -15.40 -14.09
CA MET A 294 -0.17 -15.71 -14.70
C MET A 294 0.41 -17.05 -14.20
N ASP A 295 0.28 -17.36 -12.90
CA ASP A 295 0.65 -18.67 -12.35
C ASP A 295 -0.23 -19.81 -12.91
N GLU A 296 -1.53 -19.54 -13.07
CA GLU A 296 -2.49 -20.44 -13.72
C GLU A 296 -2.09 -20.75 -15.18
N ALA A 297 -1.73 -19.74 -15.97
CA ALA A 297 -1.28 -19.91 -17.35
C ALA A 297 0.03 -20.73 -17.43
N ALA A 298 1.03 -20.41 -16.59
CA ALA A 298 2.30 -21.13 -16.55
C ALA A 298 2.10 -22.61 -16.16
N TRP A 299 1.25 -22.88 -15.16
CA TRP A 299 0.90 -24.24 -14.73
C TRP A 299 0.17 -25.04 -15.81
N ALA A 300 -0.75 -24.41 -16.55
CA ALA A 300 -1.44 -25.05 -17.67
C ALA A 300 -0.46 -25.42 -18.81
N GLU A 301 0.52 -24.56 -19.09
CA GLU A 301 1.59 -24.82 -20.06
C GLU A 301 2.51 -25.97 -19.60
N GLU A 302 2.90 -26.01 -18.33
CA GLU A 302 3.67 -27.09 -17.71
C GLU A 302 2.96 -28.45 -17.84
N GLN A 303 1.66 -28.51 -17.51
CA GLN A 303 0.85 -29.72 -17.70
C GLN A 303 0.71 -30.11 -19.19
N ALA A 304 0.58 -29.13 -20.09
CA ALA A 304 0.50 -29.41 -21.52
C ALA A 304 1.83 -29.95 -22.07
N TRP A 305 2.97 -29.43 -21.60
CA TRP A 305 4.31 -29.94 -21.92
C TRP A 305 4.51 -31.36 -21.39
N ALA A 306 4.16 -31.62 -20.12
CA ALA A 306 4.27 -32.94 -19.50
C ALA A 306 3.45 -34.02 -20.21
N ARG A 307 2.24 -33.67 -20.69
CA ARG A 307 1.42 -34.58 -21.51
C ARG A 307 2.06 -34.89 -22.87
N ARG A 308 2.66 -33.89 -23.53
CA ARG A 308 3.38 -34.10 -24.81
C ARG A 308 4.63 -34.96 -24.64
N THR A 309 5.41 -34.76 -23.58
CA THR A 309 6.64 -35.55 -23.35
C THR A 309 6.33 -36.98 -22.90
N ALA A 310 5.28 -37.20 -22.11
CA ALA A 310 4.80 -38.55 -21.78
C ALA A 310 4.27 -39.31 -23.02
N ALA A 311 3.56 -38.63 -23.92
CA ALA A 311 3.11 -39.24 -25.18
C ALA A 311 4.30 -39.62 -26.09
N ALA A 312 5.35 -38.79 -26.15
CA ALA A 312 6.55 -39.06 -26.94
C ALA A 312 7.38 -40.24 -26.39
N SER A 313 7.46 -40.41 -25.07
CA SER A 313 8.23 -41.52 -24.45
C SER A 313 7.47 -42.85 -24.43
N GLY A 314 6.13 -42.84 -24.43
CA GLY A 314 5.30 -44.05 -24.44
C GLY A 314 5.28 -44.82 -25.76
N GLY A 315 5.77 -44.25 -26.86
CA GLY A 315 5.67 -44.82 -28.22
C GLY A 315 6.58 -46.02 -28.53
N GLY A 316 7.45 -46.47 -27.61
CA GLY A 316 8.46 -47.52 -27.87
C GLY A 316 7.93 -48.97 -28.00
N GLY A 317 6.62 -49.17 -27.97
CA GLY A 317 5.98 -50.48 -27.84
C GLY A 317 5.73 -51.24 -29.16
N SER A 318 6.76 -51.90 -29.68
CA SER A 318 6.65 -53.10 -30.55
C SER A 318 5.86 -52.98 -31.88
N SER A 319 6.57 -52.68 -32.98
CA SER A 319 6.24 -53.28 -34.28
C SER A 319 7.50 -53.75 -35.02
N ARG A 320 7.52 -55.04 -35.39
CA ARG A 320 8.51 -55.65 -36.28
C ARG A 320 7.98 -55.59 -37.72
N GLY A 321 8.69 -54.87 -38.60
CA GLY A 321 8.58 -55.04 -40.05
C GLY A 321 7.67 -54.04 -40.76
N GLY A 322 8.26 -53.22 -41.63
CA GLY A 322 7.56 -52.26 -42.49
C GLY A 322 8.42 -51.04 -42.79
N GLY A 323 9.22 -51.09 -43.86
CA GLY A 323 10.17 -50.03 -44.20
C GLY A 323 9.50 -48.76 -44.73
N GLY A 324 9.09 -47.86 -43.84
CA GLY A 324 8.69 -46.49 -44.16
C GLY A 324 9.50 -45.49 -43.34
N ARG A 325 10.04 -44.45 -43.98
CA ARG A 325 10.66 -43.31 -43.27
C ARG A 325 9.56 -42.49 -42.60
N ALA A 326 9.24 -42.82 -41.35
CA ALA A 326 8.48 -41.92 -40.49
C ALA A 326 9.40 -40.76 -40.07
N GLU A 327 8.93 -39.53 -40.26
CA GLU A 327 9.60 -38.35 -39.71
C GLU A 327 9.57 -38.43 -38.18
N VAL A 328 10.76 -38.36 -37.57
CA VAL A 328 10.88 -38.31 -36.11
C VAL A 328 10.42 -36.94 -35.67
N ALA A 329 9.22 -36.85 -35.10
CA ALA A 329 8.70 -35.62 -34.53
C ALA A 329 9.66 -35.13 -33.43
N GLU A 330 10.28 -33.98 -33.68
CA GLU A 330 11.34 -33.43 -32.84
C GLU A 330 10.77 -33.05 -31.45
N ALA A 331 11.39 -33.55 -30.38
CA ALA A 331 10.90 -33.32 -29.03
C ALA A 331 11.01 -31.83 -28.66
N PRO A 332 10.04 -31.23 -27.95
CA PRO A 332 10.08 -29.82 -27.58
C PRO A 332 11.28 -29.53 -26.66
N ALA A 333 12.30 -28.87 -27.21
CA ALA A 333 13.66 -28.84 -26.67
C ALA A 333 13.85 -28.07 -25.35
N VAL A 334 12.84 -27.32 -24.88
CA VAL A 334 12.91 -26.48 -23.68
C VAL A 334 11.66 -26.71 -22.82
N PRO A 335 11.80 -27.04 -21.52
CA PRO A 335 10.66 -27.04 -20.60
C PRO A 335 10.18 -25.59 -20.33
N PRO A 336 8.89 -25.36 -20.08
CA PRO A 336 8.39 -24.02 -19.77
C PRO A 336 9.02 -23.46 -18.49
N VAL A 337 9.00 -22.13 -18.36
CA VAL A 337 9.51 -21.44 -17.16
C VAL A 337 8.74 -21.94 -15.93
N PRO A 338 9.42 -22.39 -14.86
CA PRO A 338 8.74 -22.94 -13.69
C PRO A 338 7.83 -21.88 -13.06
N ALA A 339 6.70 -22.35 -12.53
CA ALA A 339 5.77 -21.54 -11.79
C ALA A 339 6.43 -20.70 -10.68
N GLY A 340 5.83 -19.55 -10.39
CA GLY A 340 6.33 -18.59 -9.41
C GLY A 340 6.31 -19.10 -7.96
N ASP A 341 6.79 -18.25 -7.06
CA ASP A 341 6.67 -18.49 -5.62
C ASP A 341 5.24 -18.32 -5.13
N LEU A 342 4.49 -19.43 -5.25
CA LEU A 342 3.15 -19.56 -4.70
C LEU A 342 3.10 -19.18 -3.21
N GLY A 343 4.14 -19.45 -2.41
CA GLY A 343 4.15 -19.12 -0.98
C GLY A 343 4.00 -17.63 -0.73
N THR A 344 4.64 -16.80 -1.56
CA THR A 344 4.57 -15.33 -1.48
C THR A 344 3.25 -14.81 -2.03
N LEU A 345 2.75 -15.35 -3.15
CA LEU A 345 1.42 -15.00 -3.67
C LEU A 345 0.30 -15.31 -2.66
N LEU A 346 0.36 -16.46 -1.98
CA LEU A 346 -0.61 -16.84 -0.95
C LEU A 346 -0.56 -15.93 0.27
N LYS A 347 0.63 -15.51 0.74
CA LYS A 347 0.79 -14.52 1.83
C LYS A 347 0.12 -13.19 1.47
N TRP A 348 0.33 -12.72 0.24
CA TRP A 348 -0.29 -11.50 -0.27
C TRP A 348 -1.80 -11.60 -0.38
N MET A 349 -2.30 -12.72 -0.90
CA MET A 349 -3.73 -12.96 -1.02
C MET A 349 -4.42 -13.10 0.35
N VAL A 350 -3.76 -13.77 1.32
CA VAL A 350 -4.16 -13.79 2.73
C VAL A 350 -4.27 -12.37 3.29
N ALA A 351 -3.24 -11.54 3.12
CA ALA A 351 -3.25 -10.17 3.66
C ALA A 351 -4.38 -9.34 3.04
N VAL A 352 -4.52 -9.32 1.70
CA VAL A 352 -5.57 -8.54 1.03
C VAL A 352 -6.97 -9.04 1.43
N LEU A 353 -7.21 -10.35 1.43
CA LEU A 353 -8.50 -10.92 1.85
C LEU A 353 -8.80 -10.63 3.32
N TYR A 354 -7.80 -10.65 4.22
CA TYR A 354 -7.99 -10.29 5.62
C TYR A 354 -8.52 -8.86 5.78
N HIS A 355 -7.95 -7.87 5.09
CA HIS A 355 -8.41 -6.49 5.22
C HIS A 355 -9.74 -6.22 4.52
N LEU A 356 -10.03 -6.93 3.42
CA LEU A 356 -11.36 -6.90 2.81
C LEU A 356 -12.41 -7.59 3.72
N ALA A 357 -12.01 -8.57 4.54
CA ALA A 357 -12.87 -9.15 5.58
C ALA A 357 -13.25 -8.10 6.63
N GLN A 358 -12.26 -7.37 7.16
CA GLN A 358 -12.52 -6.31 8.14
C GLN A 358 -13.35 -5.16 7.56
N ALA A 359 -13.13 -4.81 6.28
CA ALA A 359 -13.97 -3.85 5.54
C ALA A 359 -15.44 -4.28 5.48
N MET A 360 -15.72 -5.57 5.20
CA MET A 360 -17.09 -6.09 5.18
C MET A 360 -17.75 -6.06 6.55
N VAL A 361 -17.04 -6.40 7.64
CA VAL A 361 -17.61 -6.34 9.00
C VAL A 361 -18.04 -4.92 9.36
N LEU A 362 -17.34 -3.89 8.87
CA LEU A 362 -17.75 -2.49 9.04
C LEU A 362 -18.91 -2.05 8.15
N ALA A 363 -19.08 -2.66 6.98
CA ALA A 363 -20.24 -2.40 6.12
C ALA A 363 -21.52 -3.07 6.67
N ASP A 364 -21.38 -4.29 7.20
CA ASP A 364 -22.41 -5.10 7.87
C ASP A 364 -22.86 -4.47 9.20
N GLY A 365 -21.92 -3.89 9.95
CA GLY A 365 -22.16 -3.16 11.18
C GLY A 365 -22.88 -1.83 10.95
N SER A 366 -24.19 -1.89 10.68
CA SER A 366 -25.08 -0.75 10.54
C SER A 366 -24.76 0.33 11.58
N VAL A 367 -24.19 1.45 11.14
CA VAL A 367 -23.77 2.53 12.02
C VAL A 367 -25.00 2.97 12.84
N PRO A 368 -24.92 3.00 14.19
CA PRO A 368 -26.05 3.39 15.01
C PRO A 368 -26.63 4.74 14.53
N SER A 369 -27.96 4.81 14.41
CA SER A 369 -28.75 5.91 13.82
C SER A 369 -28.54 7.32 14.41
N ALA A 370 -27.56 7.53 15.28
CA ALA A 370 -27.24 8.75 16.00
C ALA A 370 -26.48 9.81 15.18
N CYS A 371 -26.22 9.58 13.88
CA CYS A 371 -25.52 10.53 12.99
C CYS A 371 -26.38 10.89 11.75
N SER A 372 -27.63 11.30 11.97
CA SER A 372 -28.62 11.62 10.92
C SER A 372 -28.37 12.93 10.15
N ASP A 373 -27.13 13.44 10.14
CA ASP A 373 -26.73 14.73 9.54
C ASP A 373 -25.48 14.58 8.64
N MET A 374 -25.02 13.34 8.43
CA MET A 374 -24.05 12.98 7.40
C MET A 374 -24.84 12.59 6.14
N GLY A 375 -24.47 13.14 4.98
CA GLY A 375 -25.16 12.83 3.72
C GLY A 375 -25.05 11.34 3.34
N GLU A 376 -26.06 10.83 2.62
CA GLU A 376 -26.22 9.41 2.28
C GLU A 376 -24.98 8.78 1.59
N ASP A 377 -24.15 9.59 0.91
CA ASP A 377 -22.92 9.16 0.25
C ASP A 377 -21.78 8.71 1.20
N ASP A 378 -21.73 9.22 2.44
CA ASP A 378 -20.53 9.08 3.29
C ASP A 378 -20.45 7.74 4.05
N SER A 379 -21.54 6.98 4.19
CA SER A 379 -21.54 5.69 4.92
C SER A 379 -21.05 4.51 4.05
N TRP A 380 -21.17 4.61 2.73
CA TRP A 380 -21.01 3.49 1.80
C TRP A 380 -19.59 3.30 1.24
N TRP A 381 -18.61 4.06 1.72
CA TRP A 381 -17.23 4.02 1.19
C TRP A 381 -16.55 2.64 1.32
N TRP A 382 -16.96 1.78 2.25
CA TRP A 382 -16.50 0.39 2.32
C TRP A 382 -17.00 -0.48 1.16
N GLY A 383 -18.25 -0.28 0.73
CA GLY A 383 -18.80 -0.92 -0.47
C GLY A 383 -17.97 -0.56 -1.70
N GLN A 384 -17.65 0.73 -1.87
CA GLN A 384 -16.78 1.21 -2.95
C GLN A 384 -15.38 0.57 -2.92
N ILE A 385 -14.80 0.30 -1.74
CA ILE A 385 -13.51 -0.40 -1.62
C ILE A 385 -13.63 -1.85 -2.08
N LEU A 386 -14.70 -2.55 -1.71
CA LEU A 386 -14.92 -3.95 -2.05
C LEU A 386 -15.20 -4.13 -3.54
N GLU A 387 -16.01 -3.23 -4.12
CA GLU A 387 -16.25 -3.11 -5.55
C GLU A 387 -14.96 -2.80 -6.32
N ALA A 388 -14.24 -1.72 -5.96
CA ALA A 388 -12.98 -1.36 -6.60
C ALA A 388 -11.88 -2.43 -6.45
N SER A 389 -11.95 -3.24 -5.38
CA SER A 389 -11.07 -4.39 -5.19
C SER A 389 -11.48 -5.63 -5.97
N ASP A 390 -12.66 -5.65 -6.61
CA ASP A 390 -13.18 -6.81 -7.35
C ASP A 390 -13.02 -8.10 -6.51
N VAL A 391 -13.56 -8.01 -5.30
CA VAL A 391 -13.34 -8.97 -4.23
C VAL A 391 -13.87 -10.36 -4.59
N PHE A 392 -14.92 -10.45 -5.40
CA PHE A 392 -15.45 -11.70 -5.95
C PHE A 392 -14.45 -12.41 -6.85
N ALA A 393 -13.79 -11.71 -7.78
CA ALA A 393 -12.75 -12.31 -8.62
C ALA A 393 -11.49 -12.64 -7.83
N LEU A 394 -11.19 -11.93 -6.73
CA LEU A 394 -10.07 -12.23 -5.84
C LEU A 394 -10.30 -13.53 -5.05
N VAL A 395 -11.47 -13.68 -4.43
CA VAL A 395 -11.89 -14.93 -3.77
C VAL A 395 -11.91 -16.08 -4.78
N GLY A 396 -12.42 -15.83 -5.99
CA GLY A 396 -12.40 -16.80 -7.09
C GLY A 396 -11.00 -17.27 -7.50
N ALA A 397 -10.05 -16.34 -7.61
CA ALA A 397 -8.64 -16.66 -7.86
C ALA A 397 -8.02 -17.46 -6.69
N ALA A 398 -8.38 -17.14 -5.45
CA ALA A 398 -7.92 -17.86 -4.27
C ALA A 398 -8.39 -19.32 -4.26
N LEU A 399 -9.68 -19.56 -4.54
CA LEU A 399 -10.26 -20.90 -4.67
C LEU A 399 -9.53 -21.73 -5.73
N ARG A 400 -9.27 -21.17 -6.92
CA ARG A 400 -8.53 -21.86 -8.00
C ARG A 400 -7.09 -22.20 -7.63
N LEU A 401 -6.40 -21.34 -6.86
CA LEU A 401 -5.04 -21.63 -6.37
C LEU A 401 -5.04 -22.71 -5.29
N LEU A 402 -6.06 -22.74 -4.43
CA LEU A 402 -6.24 -23.72 -3.35
C LEU A 402 -6.58 -25.13 -3.84
N ASP A 403 -7.35 -25.24 -4.93
CA ASP A 403 -7.73 -26.51 -5.57
C ASP A 403 -6.52 -27.17 -6.25
N ARG A 404 -5.80 -26.41 -7.08
CA ARG A 404 -4.77 -26.95 -7.99
C ARG A 404 -3.50 -27.42 -7.30
N ARG A 405 -3.16 -26.86 -6.14
CA ARG A 405 -1.86 -27.08 -5.49
C ARG A 405 -2.03 -27.60 -4.07
N ARG A 406 -0.94 -28.16 -3.53
CA ARG A 406 -0.80 -28.48 -2.12
C ARG A 406 0.14 -27.45 -1.47
N PRO A 407 -0.34 -26.24 -1.05
CA PRO A 407 0.51 -25.32 -0.33
C PRO A 407 1.03 -25.91 0.99
N CYS A 408 1.97 -25.22 1.64
CA CYS A 408 2.40 -25.60 2.98
C CYS A 408 1.21 -25.58 3.97
N PRO A 409 1.17 -26.48 4.97
CA PRO A 409 0.00 -26.63 5.86
C PRO A 409 -0.46 -25.33 6.53
N GLN A 410 0.49 -24.47 6.93
CA GLN A 410 0.21 -23.21 7.59
C GLN A 410 -0.49 -22.19 6.68
N ALA A 411 0.04 -21.98 5.47
CA ALA A 411 -0.58 -21.07 4.50
C ALA A 411 -1.93 -21.60 4.00
N ARG A 412 -2.09 -22.94 3.89
CA ARG A 412 -3.38 -23.57 3.63
C ARG A 412 -4.41 -23.18 4.69
N TYR A 413 -4.11 -23.43 5.97
CA TYR A 413 -5.07 -23.20 7.05
C TYR A 413 -5.61 -21.77 7.06
N LEU A 414 -4.71 -20.78 7.10
CA LEU A 414 -5.11 -19.37 7.16
C LEU A 414 -5.86 -18.92 5.90
N LEU A 415 -5.43 -19.35 4.71
CA LEU A 415 -6.11 -18.98 3.48
C LEU A 415 -7.47 -19.68 3.34
N TYR A 416 -7.61 -20.96 3.70
CA TYR A 416 -8.91 -21.64 3.68
C TYR A 416 -9.89 -20.99 4.67
N HIS A 417 -9.43 -20.60 5.86
CA HIS A 417 -10.25 -19.86 6.82
C HIS A 417 -10.70 -18.51 6.27
N LEU A 418 -9.79 -17.71 5.71
CA LEU A 418 -10.13 -16.40 5.15
C LEU A 418 -11.01 -16.51 3.90
N VAL A 419 -10.70 -17.41 2.98
CA VAL A 419 -11.52 -17.63 1.77
C VAL A 419 -12.92 -18.12 2.12
N SER A 420 -13.06 -19.04 3.08
CA SER A 420 -14.38 -19.48 3.56
C SER A 420 -15.16 -18.34 4.19
N TYR A 421 -14.52 -17.58 5.08
CA TYR A 421 -15.13 -16.43 5.74
C TYR A 421 -15.57 -15.36 4.74
N MET A 422 -14.68 -14.99 3.82
CA MET A 422 -14.94 -14.02 2.76
C MET A 422 -16.08 -14.48 1.87
N ALA A 423 -16.09 -15.74 1.46
CA ALA A 423 -17.13 -16.27 0.58
C ALA A 423 -18.51 -16.19 1.24
N ILE A 424 -18.65 -16.69 2.48
CA ILE A 424 -19.90 -16.62 3.26
C ILE A 424 -20.38 -15.17 3.42
N ARG A 425 -19.47 -14.24 3.76
CA ARG A 425 -19.85 -12.83 4.00
C ARG A 425 -20.20 -12.07 2.73
N LEU A 426 -19.47 -12.28 1.63
CA LEU A 426 -19.82 -11.69 0.34
C LEU A 426 -21.17 -12.18 -0.15
N PHE A 427 -21.44 -13.47 0.04
CA PHE A 427 -22.69 -14.11 -0.32
C PHE A 427 -23.88 -13.54 0.48
N ALA A 428 -23.69 -13.29 1.79
CA ALA A 428 -24.69 -12.63 2.64
C ALA A 428 -24.91 -11.14 2.34
N LEU A 429 -23.84 -10.38 2.06
CA LEU A 429 -23.95 -8.93 1.84
C LEU A 429 -24.39 -8.56 0.42
N TRP A 430 -24.02 -9.37 -0.58
CA TRP A 430 -24.30 -9.11 -1.99
C TRP A 430 -24.65 -10.40 -2.75
N PRO A 431 -25.80 -11.04 -2.44
CA PRO A 431 -26.24 -12.24 -3.14
C PRO A 431 -26.36 -12.01 -4.65
N GLU A 432 -26.88 -10.86 -5.07
CA GLU A 432 -27.00 -10.48 -6.49
C GLU A 432 -25.63 -10.43 -7.20
N CYS A 433 -24.59 -9.89 -6.54
CA CYS A 433 -23.23 -9.87 -7.13
C CYS A 433 -22.62 -11.28 -7.20
N ALA A 434 -22.95 -12.15 -6.25
CA ALA A 434 -22.58 -13.56 -6.31
C ALA A 434 -23.32 -14.30 -7.44
N TYR A 435 -24.60 -13.98 -7.67
CA TYR A 435 -25.42 -14.49 -8.77
C TYR A 435 -24.95 -13.99 -10.14
N GLU A 436 -24.65 -12.70 -10.30
CA GLU A 436 -24.04 -12.16 -11.52
C GLU A 436 -22.68 -12.81 -11.80
N ALA A 437 -21.86 -13.01 -10.77
CA ALA A 437 -20.60 -13.74 -10.88
C ALA A 437 -20.79 -15.22 -11.22
N LEU A 438 -21.90 -15.87 -10.82
CA LEU A 438 -22.24 -17.23 -11.24
C LEU A 438 -22.70 -17.27 -12.70
N CYS A 439 -23.52 -16.30 -13.12
CA CYS A 439 -24.13 -16.22 -14.44
C CYS A 439 -23.18 -15.73 -15.54
N ALA A 440 -22.14 -14.97 -15.19
CA ALA A 440 -21.11 -14.55 -16.13
C ALA A 440 -20.42 -15.78 -16.77
N HIS A 441 -20.73 -16.07 -18.03
CA HIS A 441 -20.26 -17.26 -18.76
C HIS A 441 -18.74 -17.31 -19.07
N ASP A 442 -17.96 -16.42 -18.46
CA ASP A 442 -16.50 -16.36 -18.61
C ASP A 442 -15.83 -17.46 -17.76
N PRO A 443 -14.72 -18.09 -18.20
CA PRO A 443 -14.03 -19.10 -17.40
C PRO A 443 -13.56 -18.67 -15.98
N PRO A 444 -13.21 -17.40 -15.67
CA PRO A 444 -12.86 -17.02 -14.29
C PRO A 444 -14.02 -17.09 -13.28
N SER A 445 -15.28 -17.13 -13.71
CA SER A 445 -16.46 -17.17 -12.83
C SER A 445 -16.83 -18.59 -12.38
N ALA A 446 -16.24 -19.62 -12.98
CA ALA A 446 -16.41 -21.04 -12.60
C ALA A 446 -15.89 -21.42 -11.19
N CYS A 447 -15.49 -20.44 -10.37
CA CYS A 447 -15.05 -20.62 -8.99
C CYS A 447 -16.19 -20.66 -7.95
N TRP A 448 -17.33 -20.02 -8.23
CA TRP A 448 -18.50 -20.00 -7.34
C TRP A 448 -19.44 -21.19 -7.58
N ARG A 449 -18.86 -22.36 -7.80
CA ARG A 449 -19.63 -23.60 -8.04
C ARG A 449 -19.99 -24.29 -6.72
N PRO A 450 -21.20 -24.83 -6.57
CA PRO A 450 -21.61 -25.61 -5.39
C PRO A 450 -20.59 -26.69 -5.00
N GLU A 451 -20.04 -27.41 -5.99
CA GLU A 451 -19.07 -28.48 -5.73
C GLU A 451 -17.73 -27.94 -5.21
N ALA A 452 -17.31 -26.75 -5.64
CA ALA A 452 -16.11 -26.09 -5.16
C ALA A 452 -16.29 -25.60 -3.71
N VAL A 453 -17.48 -25.10 -3.38
CA VAL A 453 -17.85 -24.70 -2.02
C VAL A 453 -17.93 -25.90 -1.08
N ARG A 454 -18.55 -27.02 -1.49
CA ARG A 454 -18.56 -28.26 -0.69
C ARG A 454 -17.19 -28.89 -0.56
N ALA A 455 -16.33 -28.82 -1.59
CA ALA A 455 -14.94 -29.24 -1.48
C ALA A 455 -14.15 -28.40 -0.46
N LEU A 456 -14.37 -27.08 -0.44
CA LEU A 456 -13.85 -26.19 0.59
C LEU A 456 -14.35 -26.58 1.98
N GLY A 457 -15.65 -26.83 2.14
CA GLY A 457 -16.26 -27.31 3.39
C GLY A 457 -15.67 -28.64 3.88
N ALA A 458 -15.43 -29.59 2.98
CA ALA A 458 -14.79 -30.86 3.30
C ALA A 458 -13.33 -30.68 3.78
N VAL A 459 -12.56 -29.79 3.14
CA VAL A 459 -11.20 -29.45 3.59
C VAL A 459 -11.23 -28.74 4.95
N MET A 460 -12.11 -27.77 5.14
CA MET A 460 -12.29 -27.04 6.39
C MET A 460 -12.67 -27.97 7.55
N ARG A 461 -13.53 -28.96 7.30
CA ARG A 461 -13.87 -30.01 8.26
C ARG A 461 -12.65 -30.84 8.67
N GLY A 462 -11.79 -31.21 7.70
CA GLY A 462 -10.52 -31.90 7.96
C GLY A 462 -9.47 -31.06 8.70
N LEU A 463 -9.58 -29.73 8.66
CA LEU A 463 -8.74 -28.79 9.40
C LEU A 463 -9.29 -28.43 10.79
N GLY A 464 -10.45 -28.96 11.19
CA GLY A 464 -11.07 -28.66 12.48
C GLY A 464 -11.74 -27.28 12.55
N ALA A 465 -12.21 -26.75 11.42
CA ALA A 465 -12.93 -25.48 11.38
C ALA A 465 -14.19 -25.49 12.26
N ARG A 466 -14.57 -24.30 12.76
CA ARG A 466 -15.74 -24.13 13.64
C ARG A 466 -17.02 -24.59 12.91
N PRO A 467 -17.97 -25.26 13.60
CA PRO A 467 -19.21 -25.76 12.98
C PRO A 467 -19.96 -24.71 12.16
N ARG A 468 -20.12 -23.48 12.67
CA ARG A 468 -20.76 -22.36 11.95
C ARG A 468 -20.12 -22.01 10.60
N THR A 469 -18.80 -22.20 10.45
CA THR A 469 -18.12 -21.99 9.16
C THR A 469 -18.47 -23.10 8.18
N LEU A 470 -18.67 -24.33 8.65
CA LEU A 470 -19.08 -25.46 7.80
C LEU A 470 -20.55 -25.34 7.39
N GLU A 471 -21.40 -24.93 8.33
CA GLU A 471 -22.82 -24.62 8.12
C GLU A 471 -23.01 -23.51 7.07
N GLY A 472 -22.35 -22.35 7.24
CA GLY A 472 -22.41 -21.27 6.26
C GLY A 472 -21.86 -21.63 4.87
N LEU A 473 -20.89 -22.55 4.78
CA LEU A 473 -20.44 -23.08 3.49
C LEU A 473 -21.47 -24.01 2.85
N GLU A 474 -22.16 -24.85 3.63
CA GLU A 474 -23.19 -25.76 3.09
C GLU A 474 -24.41 -24.97 2.59
N VAL A 475 -24.93 -24.03 3.38
CA VAL A 475 -26.03 -23.13 2.97
C VAL A 475 -25.66 -22.36 1.70
N MET A 476 -24.44 -21.80 1.64
CA MET A 476 -23.97 -21.12 0.43
C MET A 476 -23.92 -22.06 -0.79
N ALA A 477 -23.57 -23.33 -0.62
CA ALA A 477 -23.60 -24.31 -1.72
C ALA A 477 -25.03 -24.64 -2.17
N GLU A 478 -25.98 -24.77 -1.24
CA GLU A 478 -27.39 -25.04 -1.52
C GLU A 478 -28.05 -23.85 -2.25
N CYS A 479 -27.84 -22.61 -1.79
CA CYS A 479 -28.34 -21.41 -2.47
C CYS A 479 -27.76 -21.27 -3.90
N LEU A 480 -26.48 -21.61 -4.10
CA LEU A 480 -25.85 -21.62 -5.44
C LEU A 480 -26.46 -22.70 -6.37
N GLU A 481 -26.98 -23.81 -5.83
CA GLU A 481 -27.71 -24.82 -6.61
C GLU A 481 -29.11 -24.35 -6.98
N ALA A 482 -29.85 -23.75 -6.05
CA ALA A 482 -31.16 -23.15 -6.33
C ALA A 482 -31.07 -22.11 -7.46
N TRP A 483 -30.11 -21.18 -7.37
CA TRP A 483 -29.84 -20.20 -8.44
C TRP A 483 -29.45 -20.85 -9.77
N ALA A 484 -28.63 -21.90 -9.76
CA ALA A 484 -28.26 -22.63 -10.97
C ALA A 484 -29.46 -23.39 -11.61
N ALA A 485 -30.47 -23.75 -10.80
CA ALA A 485 -31.74 -24.31 -11.25
C ALA A 485 -32.75 -23.23 -11.73
N GLY A 486 -32.47 -21.94 -11.48
CA GLY A 486 -33.40 -20.83 -11.74
C GLY A 486 -34.48 -20.66 -10.68
N GLU A 487 -34.24 -21.18 -9.48
CA GLU A 487 -35.12 -21.05 -8.31
C GLU A 487 -34.71 -19.82 -7.47
N GLU A 488 -35.69 -19.20 -6.80
CA GLU A 488 -35.40 -18.16 -5.79
C GLU A 488 -34.71 -18.82 -4.60
N ALA A 489 -33.52 -18.32 -4.21
CA ALA A 489 -32.82 -18.86 -3.05
C ALA A 489 -33.52 -18.47 -1.74
N GLU A 490 -33.53 -19.39 -0.79
CA GLU A 490 -33.96 -19.12 0.59
C GLU A 490 -33.04 -18.05 1.23
N GLU A 491 -33.64 -17.15 2.02
CA GLU A 491 -32.89 -16.09 2.70
C GLU A 491 -31.82 -16.69 3.62
N LEU A 492 -30.60 -16.15 3.57
CA LEU A 492 -29.50 -16.62 4.41
C LEU A 492 -29.83 -16.40 5.89
N PRO A 493 -29.47 -17.34 6.78
CA PRO A 493 -29.73 -17.18 8.22
C PRO A 493 -29.16 -15.87 8.77
N GLU A 494 -30.00 -15.04 9.41
CA GLU A 494 -29.57 -13.78 10.05
C GLU A 494 -28.44 -13.99 11.09
N ASP A 495 -28.40 -15.19 11.70
CA ASP A 495 -27.43 -15.61 12.71
C ASP A 495 -26.01 -15.98 12.17
N LEU A 496 -25.69 -15.65 10.91
CA LEU A 496 -24.37 -15.90 10.33
C LEU A 496 -23.25 -15.31 11.22
N PRO A 497 -22.13 -16.05 11.42
CA PRO A 497 -21.17 -15.74 12.47
C PRO A 497 -20.54 -14.35 12.31
N GLN A 498 -20.94 -13.44 13.20
CA GLN A 498 -20.24 -12.18 13.44
C GLN A 498 -18.76 -12.49 13.70
N ALA A 499 -17.88 -11.95 12.85
CA ALA A 499 -16.46 -11.93 13.19
C ALA A 499 -16.23 -10.91 14.29
N GLY A 500 -15.21 -11.15 15.11
CA GLY A 500 -14.67 -10.09 15.94
C GLY A 500 -14.21 -8.95 15.04
N THR A 501 -14.82 -7.77 15.23
CA THR A 501 -14.33 -6.52 14.67
C THR A 501 -12.91 -6.30 15.20
N THR A 502 -11.94 -6.05 14.32
CA THR A 502 -10.66 -5.53 14.82
C THR A 502 -10.88 -4.16 15.46
N TRP A 503 -10.30 -3.92 16.63
CA TRP A 503 -10.42 -2.69 17.44
C TRP A 503 -10.27 -1.35 16.69
N TRP A 504 -9.46 -1.30 15.63
CA TRP A 504 -9.17 -0.11 14.84
C TRP A 504 -10.25 0.17 13.79
N ALA A 505 -11.07 -0.84 13.46
CA ALA A 505 -12.08 -0.77 12.41
C ALA A 505 -13.13 0.34 12.71
N PRO A 506 -13.66 0.50 13.94
CA PRO A 506 -14.53 1.63 14.30
C PRO A 506 -13.84 3.00 14.37
N LEU A 507 -12.50 3.06 14.34
CA LEU A 507 -11.75 4.33 14.34
C LEU A 507 -11.55 4.91 12.93
N LEU A 508 -11.88 4.15 11.89
CA LEU A 508 -11.76 4.56 10.50
C LEU A 508 -12.91 5.49 10.13
N VAL A 509 -12.62 6.46 9.25
CA VAL A 509 -13.59 7.45 8.79
C VAL A 509 -13.56 7.54 7.27
N PRO A 510 -14.59 8.08 6.60
CA PRO A 510 -14.59 8.24 5.15
C PRO A 510 -13.33 8.96 4.65
N PRO A 511 -12.73 8.58 3.51
CA PRO A 511 -11.43 9.11 3.08
C PRO A 511 -11.41 10.63 2.90
N ALA A 512 -12.54 11.24 2.54
CA ALA A 512 -12.69 12.69 2.48
C ALA A 512 -12.58 13.35 3.87
N GLU A 513 -13.20 12.76 4.90
CA GLU A 513 -13.11 13.22 6.28
C GLU A 513 -11.72 13.00 6.86
N ALA A 514 -11.09 11.86 6.59
CA ALA A 514 -9.71 11.58 6.99
C ALA A 514 -8.74 12.62 6.41
N ARG A 515 -8.88 12.94 5.11
CA ARG A 515 -8.10 13.95 4.40
C ARG A 515 -8.27 15.34 5.02
N ARG A 516 -9.51 15.71 5.35
CA ARG A 516 -9.90 16.98 6.00
C ARG A 516 -9.30 17.09 7.40
N ARG A 517 -9.45 16.08 8.26
CA ARG A 517 -8.88 16.04 9.62
C ARG A 517 -7.35 16.09 9.63
N LEU A 518 -6.69 15.48 8.64
CA LEU A 518 -5.24 15.50 8.47
C LEU A 518 -4.72 16.78 7.77
N GLY A 519 -5.60 17.70 7.35
CA GLY A 519 -5.22 18.96 6.69
C GLY A 519 -4.51 18.76 5.34
N LEU A 520 -4.83 17.70 4.61
CA LEU A 520 -4.11 17.30 3.41
C LEU A 520 -4.64 17.99 2.14
N PRO A 521 -3.77 18.44 1.22
CA PRO A 521 -4.20 19.01 -0.06
C PRO A 521 -4.62 17.91 -1.07
N PRO A 522 -5.46 18.24 -2.07
CA PRO A 522 -5.65 17.42 -3.26
C PRO A 522 -6.50 16.16 -3.01
N ALA A 523 -6.19 14.98 -3.55
CA ALA A 523 -4.93 14.51 -4.14
C ALA A 523 -4.72 14.94 -5.60
N CYS A 524 -4.31 14.03 -6.50
CA CYS A 524 -4.33 14.24 -7.94
C CYS A 524 -5.62 13.58 -8.45
N SER A 525 -6.48 14.32 -9.15
CA SER A 525 -7.79 13.83 -9.59
C SER A 525 -7.74 12.80 -10.73
N SER A 526 -6.55 12.38 -11.17
CA SER A 526 -6.41 11.26 -12.11
C SER A 526 -6.33 9.97 -11.30
N PRO A 527 -7.32 9.05 -11.38
CA PRO A 527 -7.31 7.83 -10.57
C PRO A 527 -6.11 6.93 -10.90
N ALA A 528 -5.75 6.82 -12.18
CA ALA A 528 -4.54 6.12 -12.64
C ALA A 528 -3.23 6.94 -12.44
N CYS A 529 -3.18 7.90 -11.51
CA CYS A 529 -1.97 8.67 -11.26
C CYS A 529 -0.87 7.79 -10.66
N ALA A 530 0.17 7.58 -11.46
CA ALA A 530 1.40 6.85 -11.13
C ALA A 530 2.66 7.75 -11.18
N SER A 531 2.50 9.05 -11.39
CA SER A 531 3.64 9.98 -11.58
C SER A 531 4.40 10.24 -10.28
N LEU A 532 5.67 9.83 -10.26
CA LEU A 532 6.62 10.04 -9.17
C LEU A 532 7.49 11.29 -9.36
N ALA A 533 7.28 12.06 -10.44
CA ALA A 533 8.05 13.26 -10.76
C ALA A 533 8.17 14.23 -9.58
N GLY A 534 9.39 14.72 -9.32
CA GLY A 534 9.69 15.72 -8.28
C GLY A 534 10.01 15.14 -6.90
N ASP A 535 10.65 15.95 -6.04
CA ASP A 535 11.33 15.49 -4.82
C ASP A 535 10.44 15.11 -3.62
N SER A 536 9.12 15.36 -3.66
CA SER A 536 8.15 14.94 -2.62
C SER A 536 6.70 15.18 -3.05
N GLU A 537 5.78 14.27 -2.73
CA GLU A 537 4.34 14.42 -2.99
C GLU A 537 3.71 15.61 -2.25
N ALA A 538 4.20 15.92 -1.04
CA ALA A 538 3.77 17.07 -0.25
C ALA A 538 4.16 18.42 -0.88
N GLY A 539 5.26 18.44 -1.63
CA GLY A 539 5.80 19.63 -2.29
C GLY A 539 5.27 19.90 -3.70
N LEU A 540 4.44 19.00 -4.25
CA LEU A 540 3.97 19.13 -5.63
C LEU A 540 3.03 20.33 -5.80
N ARG A 541 3.44 21.25 -6.69
CA ARG A 541 2.56 22.32 -7.20
C ARG A 541 1.55 21.70 -8.17
N ARG A 542 0.30 21.57 -7.71
CA ARG A 542 -0.79 20.98 -8.48
C ARG A 542 -1.41 22.04 -9.40
N GLN A 543 -1.58 21.71 -10.67
CA GLN A 543 -2.32 22.52 -11.63
C GLN A 543 -3.82 22.25 -11.47
N GLN A 544 -4.62 23.29 -11.24
CA GLN A 544 -6.07 23.15 -11.25
C GLN A 544 -6.61 23.03 -12.68
N CYS A 545 -7.76 22.38 -12.84
CA CYS A 545 -8.49 22.38 -14.10
C CYS A 545 -8.95 23.81 -14.42
N GLY A 546 -8.35 24.44 -15.43
CA GLY A 546 -8.66 25.83 -15.81
C GLY A 546 -10.07 26.11 -16.31
N ARG A 547 -10.99 25.15 -16.24
CA ARG A 547 -12.43 25.32 -16.50
C ARG A 547 -13.27 25.27 -15.23
N CYS A 548 -13.13 24.22 -14.40
CA CYS A 548 -13.98 24.05 -13.20
C CYS A 548 -13.27 24.33 -11.87
N GLY A 549 -11.94 24.52 -11.84
CA GLY A 549 -11.12 24.74 -10.62
C GLY A 549 -11.00 23.52 -9.68
N ARG A 550 -12.06 22.70 -9.56
CA ARG A 550 -12.23 21.62 -8.58
C ARG A 550 -11.23 20.46 -8.73
N ALA A 551 -10.94 20.04 -9.97
CA ALA A 551 -9.97 18.97 -10.22
C ALA A 551 -8.52 19.49 -10.21
N SER A 552 -7.58 18.74 -9.63
CA SER A 552 -6.16 19.13 -9.53
C SER A 552 -5.22 18.04 -10.02
N TYR A 553 -4.11 18.43 -10.66
CA TYR A 553 -3.21 17.52 -11.37
C TYR A 553 -1.75 17.77 -11.01
N CYS A 554 -0.97 16.71 -10.79
CA CYS A 554 0.47 16.83 -10.58
C CYS A 554 1.26 17.15 -11.85
N CYS A 555 0.70 16.81 -13.03
CA CYS A 555 1.31 17.03 -14.34
C CYS A 555 0.24 17.07 -15.44
N ARG A 556 0.62 17.49 -16.65
CA ARG A 556 -0.28 17.67 -17.80
C ARG A 556 -0.82 16.32 -18.31
N GLU A 557 -0.04 15.27 -18.18
CA GLU A 557 -0.36 13.90 -18.60
C GLU A 557 -1.54 13.37 -17.78
N CYS A 558 -1.51 13.56 -16.46
CA CYS A 558 -2.63 13.23 -15.58
C CYS A 558 -3.90 14.03 -15.90
N GLN A 559 -3.77 15.30 -16.30
CA GLN A 559 -4.92 16.09 -16.74
C GLN A 559 -5.54 15.50 -18.02
N VAL A 560 -4.72 15.16 -19.02
CA VAL A 560 -5.20 14.57 -20.28
C VAL A 560 -5.80 13.18 -20.06
N ALA A 561 -5.22 12.37 -19.17
CA ALA A 561 -5.75 11.05 -18.81
C ALA A 561 -7.12 11.17 -18.14
N HIS A 562 -7.25 12.01 -17.10
CA HIS A 562 -8.54 12.23 -16.42
C HIS A 562 -9.60 12.85 -17.36
N TRP A 563 -9.20 13.76 -18.25
CA TRP A 563 -10.09 14.34 -19.27
C TRP A 563 -10.69 13.30 -20.20
N LYS A 564 -9.90 12.30 -20.61
CA LYS A 564 -10.35 11.17 -21.43
C LYS A 564 -11.21 10.18 -20.64
N ALA A 565 -10.92 9.99 -19.35
CA ALA A 565 -11.68 9.12 -18.45
C ALA A 565 -12.99 9.76 -17.93
N GLY A 566 -13.72 10.50 -18.78
CA GLY A 566 -15.04 11.06 -18.46
C GLY A 566 -15.06 12.46 -17.84
N HIS A 567 -13.95 13.01 -17.32
CA HIS A 567 -13.98 14.34 -16.68
C HIS A 567 -14.44 15.46 -17.63
N LYS A 568 -14.25 15.31 -18.94
CA LYS A 568 -14.77 16.24 -19.96
C LYS A 568 -16.27 16.53 -19.79
N GLU A 569 -17.07 15.53 -19.43
CA GLU A 569 -18.52 15.61 -19.33
C GLU A 569 -18.94 16.22 -18.00
N ALA A 570 -18.37 15.74 -16.89
CA ALA A 570 -18.60 16.30 -15.55
C ALA A 570 -18.17 17.77 -15.44
N CYS A 571 -17.02 18.13 -16.03
CA CYS A 571 -16.50 19.50 -16.07
C CYS A 571 -17.39 20.46 -16.87
N GLY A 572 -18.20 19.94 -17.80
CA GLY A 572 -19.17 20.73 -18.55
C GLY A 572 -20.37 21.17 -17.72
N LYS A 573 -20.89 20.27 -16.87
CA LYS A 573 -22.04 20.50 -15.99
C LYS A 573 -21.70 21.46 -14.84
N ALA A 574 -20.62 21.16 -14.11
CA ALA A 574 -20.20 21.95 -12.94
C ALA A 574 -19.81 23.42 -13.25
N ALA A 575 -19.65 23.79 -14.52
CA ALA A 575 -19.39 25.15 -14.98
C ALA A 575 -20.65 25.87 -15.53
N ALA A 576 -21.83 25.26 -15.37
CA ALA A 576 -23.15 25.83 -15.66
C ALA A 576 -24.03 25.98 -14.40
N ASP A 577 -23.61 25.38 -13.28
CA ASP A 577 -24.24 25.47 -11.95
C ASP A 577 -23.59 26.56 -11.06
N GLU A 578 -22.64 27.32 -11.60
CA GLU A 578 -21.96 28.51 -11.03
C GLU A 578 -22.27 29.75 -11.89
#